data_AF-S4P7T4-F1
#
_entry.id   AF-S4P7T4-F1
#
_cell.length_a   1.000
_cell.length_b   1.000
_cell.length_c   1.000
_cell.angle_alpha   90.00
_cell.angle_beta   90.00
_cell.angle_gamma   90.00
#
_symmetry.space_group_name_H-M   'P 1'
#
loop_
_entity.id
_entity.type
_entity.pdbx_description
1 polymer ?
#
loop_
_entity_poly.entity_id
_entity_poly.type
_entity_poly.pdbx_seq_one_letter_code
_entity_poly.pdbx_strand_id
1 'polypeptide(L)'
;MEEEDPVVQEIPVFLSQALAEHLYIYQYPVRPANRDWKDVKVTNASIKPKNHLVRMEVGLETYSDKYCPSKGEQIALNTDGPQESRFLKDKEQERSQYFRNGIM
;
A
#
# COMPACT_ATOMS: atom_id res chain seq x y z
N MET A 1 7.25 -5.48 61.23
CA MET A 1 6.92 -4.20 60.59
C MET A 1 7.10 -4.45 59.11
N GLU A 2 6.00 -4.51 58.36
CA GLU A 2 6.07 -4.50 56.90
C GLU A 2 6.63 -3.12 56.51
N GLU A 3 7.78 -3.10 55.85
CA GLU A 3 8.41 -1.87 55.35
C GLU A 3 7.48 -1.30 54.27
N GLU A 4 6.92 -0.11 54.52
CA GLU A 4 6.04 0.58 53.57
C GLU A 4 6.82 0.91 52.30
N ASP A 5 6.34 0.40 51.14
CA ASP A 5 6.91 0.65 49.82
C ASP A 5 6.74 2.14 49.44
N PRO A 6 7.82 2.95 49.43
CA PRO A 6 7.70 4.39 49.33
C PRO A 6 7.40 4.83 47.90
N VAL A 7 6.54 5.84 47.76
CA VAL A 7 6.28 6.49 46.46
C VAL A 7 7.57 7.14 45.96
N VAL A 8 8.10 6.65 44.83
CA VAL A 8 9.33 7.17 44.22
C VAL A 8 9.05 8.44 43.41
N GLN A 9 7.91 8.51 42.71
CA GLN A 9 7.58 9.63 41.82
C GLN A 9 6.07 9.74 41.58
N GLU A 10 5.56 10.96 41.58
CA GLU A 10 4.22 11.30 41.11
C GLU A 10 4.29 11.86 39.68
N ILE A 11 3.51 11.29 38.77
CA ILE A 11 3.45 11.72 37.36
C ILE A 11 2.02 12.21 37.08
N PRO A 12 1.82 13.48 36.70
CA PRO A 12 0.49 13.98 36.37
C PRO A 12 0.00 13.32 35.08
N VAL A 13 -1.17 12.69 35.15
CA VAL A 13 -1.82 12.01 34.00
C VAL A 13 -2.89 12.92 33.42
N PHE A 14 -2.72 13.29 32.15
CA PHE A 14 -3.68 14.09 31.41
C PHE A 14 -4.49 13.22 30.44
N LEU A 15 -5.77 13.53 30.28
CA LEU A 15 -6.67 12.87 29.33
C LEU A 15 -7.05 13.84 28.22
N SER A 16 -6.82 13.44 26.97
CA SER A 16 -7.36 14.12 25.79
C SER A 16 -8.42 13.25 25.13
N GLN A 17 -9.56 13.85 24.82
CA GLN A 17 -10.65 13.19 24.10
C GLN A 17 -10.72 13.59 22.61
N ALA A 18 -9.82 14.48 22.15
CA ALA A 18 -9.90 15.08 20.82
C ALA A 18 -9.85 14.06 19.67
N LEU A 19 -9.18 12.91 19.86
CA LEU A 19 -9.02 11.86 18.85
C LEU A 19 -9.63 10.53 19.27
N ALA A 20 -10.53 10.52 20.28
CA ALA A 20 -11.07 9.29 20.87
C ALA A 20 -11.67 8.31 19.83
N GLU A 21 -12.25 8.83 18.75
CA GLU A 21 -12.88 8.03 17.69
C GLU A 21 -12.03 7.89 16.41
N HIS A 22 -10.90 8.59 16.34
CA HIS A 22 -10.11 8.76 15.11
C HIS A 22 -8.66 8.26 15.23
N LEU A 23 -8.19 7.93 16.43
CA LEU A 23 -6.86 7.39 16.67
C LEU A 23 -6.86 5.86 16.56
N TYR A 24 -6.25 5.35 15.50
CA TYR A 24 -6.10 3.92 15.26
C TYR A 24 -4.65 3.49 15.41
N ILE A 25 -4.43 2.32 16.02
CA ILE A 25 -3.11 1.71 16.17
C ILE A 25 -3.02 0.51 15.23
N TYR A 26 -2.11 0.56 14.26
CA TYR A 26 -1.84 -0.56 13.36
C TYR A 26 -0.63 -1.35 13.84
N GLN A 27 -0.79 -2.67 13.92
CA GLN A 27 0.26 -3.59 14.35
C GLN A 27 0.65 -4.49 13.18
N TYR A 28 1.95 -4.75 13.04
CA TYR A 28 2.52 -5.59 11.98
C TYR A 28 3.28 -6.77 12.61
N PRO A 29 2.60 -7.86 13.00
CA PRO A 29 3.20 -8.92 13.83
C PRO A 29 4.44 -9.59 13.22
N VAL A 30 4.51 -9.63 11.89
CA VAL A 30 5.61 -10.25 11.14
C VAL A 30 6.77 -9.29 10.86
N ARG A 31 6.66 -8.02 11.24
CA ARG A 31 7.68 -7.01 11.01
C ARG A 31 8.44 -6.74 12.32
N PRO A 32 9.77 -6.89 12.35
CA PRO A 32 10.53 -6.66 13.56
C PRO A 32 10.52 -5.17 13.93
N ALA A 33 10.55 -4.89 15.24
CA ALA A 33 10.43 -3.53 15.78
C ALA A 33 11.57 -2.60 15.37
N ASN A 34 12.76 -3.14 15.04
CA ASN A 34 13.90 -2.36 14.57
C ASN A 34 13.81 -1.92 13.11
N ARG A 35 12.81 -2.40 12.36
CA ARG A 35 12.57 -2.00 10.98
C ARG A 35 11.49 -0.92 11.01
N ASP A 36 11.89 0.33 10.84
CA ASP A 36 11.00 1.49 10.84
C ASP A 36 10.19 1.60 9.53
N TRP A 37 9.06 2.31 9.58
CA TRP A 37 8.24 2.64 8.39
C TRP A 37 8.62 3.99 7.74
N LYS A 38 9.65 4.69 8.24
CA LYS A 38 10.01 6.06 7.82
C LYS A 38 10.35 6.17 6.33
N ASP A 39 11.10 5.20 5.81
CA ASP A 39 11.59 5.24 4.43
C ASP A 39 10.60 4.59 3.43
N VAL A 40 9.38 4.28 3.88
CA VAL A 40 8.42 3.55 3.08
C VAL A 40 7.48 4.50 2.36
N LYS A 41 7.38 4.35 1.03
CA LYS A 41 6.45 5.12 0.21
C LYS A 41 5.06 4.49 0.24
N VAL A 42 4.10 5.11 0.92
CA VAL A 42 2.69 4.73 0.82
C VAL A 42 2.12 5.27 -0.50
N THR A 43 1.66 4.40 -1.38
CA THR A 43 1.11 4.78 -2.69
C THR A 43 -0.39 5.02 -2.64
N ASN A 44 -1.09 4.27 -1.78
CA ASN A 44 -2.53 4.38 -1.61
C ASN A 44 -2.93 3.90 -0.20
N ALA A 45 -4.02 4.47 0.32
CA ALA A 45 -4.64 4.02 1.56
C ALA A 45 -6.16 4.13 1.42
N SER A 46 -6.87 3.08 1.85
CA SER A 46 -8.33 3.02 1.84
C SER A 46 -8.85 2.37 3.10
N ILE A 47 -9.99 2.84 3.58
CA ILE A 47 -10.63 2.36 4.80
C ILE A 47 -12.12 2.07 4.55
N LYS A 48 -12.60 0.96 5.09
CA LYS A 48 -14.02 0.65 5.25
C LYS A 48 -14.40 0.96 6.70
N PRO A 49 -14.97 2.14 7.01
CA PRO A 49 -15.14 2.60 8.38
C PRO A 49 -16.09 1.71 9.19
N LYS A 50 -17.16 1.18 8.58
CA LYS A 50 -18.13 0.30 9.26
C LYS A 50 -17.57 -1.07 9.62
N ASN A 51 -16.64 -1.59 8.82
CA ASN A 51 -16.06 -2.93 9.00
C ASN A 51 -14.66 -2.86 9.62
N HIS A 52 -14.19 -1.66 9.97
CA HIS A 52 -12.85 -1.38 10.47
C HIS A 52 -11.73 -2.05 9.66
N LEU A 53 -11.89 -2.10 8.34
CA LEU A 53 -10.93 -2.74 7.44
C LEU A 53 -10.13 -1.69 6.70
N VAL A 54 -8.81 -1.80 6.79
CA VAL A 54 -7.87 -0.85 6.20
C VAL A 54 -7.02 -1.58 5.18
N ARG A 55 -6.88 -1.00 3.99
CA ARG A 55 -5.95 -1.46 2.95
C ARG A 55 -4.95 -0.35 2.70
N MET A 56 -3.67 -0.70 2.77
CA MET A 56 -2.56 0.19 2.47
C MET A 56 -1.71 -0.44 1.38
N GLU A 57 -1.40 0.33 0.36
CA GLU A 57 -0.52 -0.06 -0.73
C GLU A 57 0.83 0.63 -0.53
N VAL A 58 1.89 -0.16 -0.60
CA VAL A 58 3.23 0.24 -0.24
C VAL A 58 4.12 0.03 -1.44
N GLY A 59 4.78 1.09 -1.88
CA GLY A 59 5.74 1.06 -2.98
C GLY A 59 7.01 0.31 -2.60
N LEU A 60 7.53 -0.47 -3.54
CA LEU A 60 8.83 -1.13 -3.43
C LEU A 60 9.88 -0.33 -4.22
N GLU A 61 11.10 -0.27 -3.70
CA GLU A 61 12.23 0.32 -4.41
C GLU A 61 12.78 -0.67 -5.43
N THR A 62 12.65 -0.34 -6.71
CA THR A 62 13.04 -1.21 -7.83
C THR A 62 14.47 -1.00 -8.30
N TYR A 63 15.13 0.08 -7.88
CA TYR A 63 16.54 0.39 -8.22
C TYR A 63 17.55 -0.15 -7.20
N SER A 64 17.07 -0.77 -6.12
CA SER A 64 17.94 -1.37 -5.10
C SER A 64 18.50 -2.71 -5.57
N ASP A 65 19.73 -3.03 -5.16
CA ASP A 65 20.36 -4.34 -5.37
C ASP A 65 19.54 -5.51 -4.77
N LYS A 66 18.60 -5.21 -3.88
CA LYS A 66 17.69 -6.19 -3.24
C LYS A 66 16.50 -6.57 -4.13
N TYR A 67 16.30 -5.87 -5.26
CA TYR A 67 15.23 -6.13 -6.22
C TYR A 67 15.78 -6.87 -7.44
N CYS A 68 15.08 -7.92 -7.88
CA CYS A 68 15.42 -8.67 -9.08
C CYS A 68 14.48 -8.27 -10.23
N PRO A 69 14.95 -7.53 -11.25
CA PRO A 69 14.09 -7.02 -12.32
C PRO A 69 13.39 -8.12 -13.11
N SER A 70 14.11 -9.19 -13.49
CA SER A 70 13.56 -10.28 -14.29
C SER A 70 12.41 -11.00 -13.59
N LYS A 71 12.52 -11.21 -12.27
CA LYS A 71 11.44 -11.83 -11.48
C LYS A 71 10.28 -10.86 -11.29
N GLY A 72 10.57 -9.57 -11.10
CA GLY A 72 9.57 -8.53 -11.02
C GLY A 72 8.70 -8.44 -12.28
N GLU A 73 9.33 -8.45 -13.44
CA GLU A 73 8.66 -8.43 -14.75
C GLU A 73 7.78 -9.66 -14.95
N GLN A 74 8.26 -10.86 -14.61
CA GLN A 74 7.47 -12.08 -14.70
C GLN A 74 6.23 -12.04 -13.79
N ILE A 75 6.36 -11.52 -12.56
CA ILE A 75 5.23 -11.37 -11.64
C ILE A 75 4.21 -10.37 -12.20
N ALA A 76 4.69 -9.24 -12.75
CA ALA A 76 3.83 -8.24 -13.37
C ALA A 76 3.05 -8.81 -14.57
N LEU A 77 3.73 -9.49 -15.50
CA LEU A 77 3.10 -10.15 -16.64
C LEU A 77 2.06 -11.20 -16.23
N ASN A 78 2.35 -11.99 -15.19
CA ASN A 78 1.41 -13.00 -14.70
C ASN A 78 0.18 -12.40 -14.00
N THR A 79 0.33 -11.20 -13.41
CA THR A 79 -0.74 -10.53 -12.65
C THR A 79 -1.63 -9.70 -13.56
N ASP A 80 -1.03 -8.86 -14.40
CA ASP A 80 -1.74 -7.91 -15.27
C ASP A 80 -2.05 -8.50 -16.65
N GLY A 81 -1.46 -9.65 -16.98
CA GLY A 81 -1.49 -10.24 -18.31
C GLY A 81 -0.51 -9.57 -19.28
N PRO A 82 -0.31 -10.15 -20.47
CA PRO A 82 0.40 -9.47 -21.54
C PRO A 82 -0.36 -8.19 -21.87
N GLN A 83 0.29 -7.05 -21.69
CA GLN A 83 -0.21 -5.77 -22.17
C GLN A 83 -0.17 -5.86 -23.70
N GLU A 84 -1.29 -6.23 -24.34
CA GLU A 84 -1.46 -5.93 -25.76
C GLU A 84 -1.26 -4.43 -25.88
N SER A 85 -0.16 -4.05 -26.55
CA SER A 85 0.17 -2.65 -26.79
C SER A 85 -1.11 -1.95 -27.23
N ARG A 86 -1.53 -0.90 -26.51
CA ARG A 86 -2.72 -0.09 -26.90
C ARG A 86 -2.62 0.36 -28.37
N PHE A 87 -1.41 0.43 -28.90
CA PHE A 87 -1.07 0.63 -30.32
C PHE A 87 -1.66 -0.38 -31.32
N LEU A 88 -2.02 -1.61 -30.93
CA LEU A 88 -2.62 -2.60 -31.83
C LEU A 88 -4.14 -2.40 -31.99
N LYS A 89 -4.83 -1.95 -30.94
CA LYS A 89 -6.28 -1.70 -30.98
C LYS A 89 -6.64 -0.52 -31.87
N ASP A 90 -5.80 0.52 -31.91
CA ASP A 90 -5.97 1.63 -32.85
C ASP A 90 -5.82 1.15 -34.31
N LYS A 91 -4.91 0.21 -34.57
CA LYS A 91 -4.65 -0.32 -35.92
C LYS A 91 -5.78 -1.22 -36.44
N GLU A 92 -6.44 -1.98 -35.58
CA GLU A 92 -7.64 -2.74 -35.94
C GLU A 92 -8.85 -1.83 -36.17
N GLN A 93 -8.96 -0.73 -35.40
CA GLN A 93 -10.01 0.28 -35.60
C GLN A 93 -9.83 1.05 -36.92
N GLU A 94 -8.59 1.35 -37.32
CA GLU A 94 -8.28 1.90 -38.65
C GLU A 94 -8.56 0.89 -39.77
N ARG A 95 -8.19 -0.39 -39.60
CA ARG A 95 -8.49 -1.44 -40.60
C ARG A 95 -9.99 -1.63 -40.85
N SER A 96 -10.82 -1.36 -39.84
CA SER A 96 -12.27 -1.45 -39.94
C SER A 96 -12.91 -0.28 -40.72
N GLN A 97 -12.19 0.83 -40.92
CA GLN A 97 -12.70 1.98 -41.69
C GLN A 97 -12.68 1.74 -43.20
N TYR A 98 -11.78 0.88 -43.70
CA TYR A 98 -11.70 0.56 -45.13
C TYR A 98 -12.95 -0.16 -45.66
N PHE A 99 -13.68 -0.88 -44.81
CA PHE A 99 -14.94 -1.53 -45.18
C PHE A 99 -16.19 -0.68 -44.92
N ARG A 100 -16.08 0.44 -44.19
CA ARG A 100 -17.21 1.35 -43.91
C ARG A 100 -17.43 2.40 -45.00
N ASN A 101 -16.39 2.74 -45.76
CA ASN A 101 -16.44 3.82 -46.74
C ASN A 101 -16.53 3.34 -48.20
N GLY A 102 -16.84 2.07 -48.45
CA GLY A 102 -17.19 1.57 -49.79
C GLY A 102 -16.10 1.74 -50.85
N ILE A 103 -14.82 1.67 -50.47
CA ILE A 103 -13.70 1.60 -51.43
C ILE A 103 -13.22 0.15 -51.53
N MET A 104 -14.14 -0.69 -52.02
CA MET A 104 -14.04 -1.93 -52.81
C MET A 104 -15.31 -2.75 -52.62
#